data_AF-A0A1H3PFU1-F1
#
_entry.id   AF-A0A1H3PFU1-F1
#
_cell.length_a   1.000
_cell.length_b   1.000
_cell.length_c   1.000
_cell.angle_alpha   90.00
_cell.angle_beta   90.00
_cell.angle_gamma   90.00
#
_symmetry.space_group_name_H-M   'P 1'
#
loop_
_entity.id
_entity.type
_entity.pdbx_description
1 polymer ?
#
loop_
_entity_poly.entity_id
_entity_poly.type
_entity_poly.pdbx_seq_one_letter_code
_entity_poly.pdbx_strand_id
1 'polypeptide(L)'
;MSQGMTELPQLFNKGDNFTIAGGGGLKSDTKITIGEETKVKKFIDSIDDLKDTGDFRGDRAVKHVFEGEINARGQAVGYHSEVMPNSPGRPISGTESSPNQYGVYRAEIEVNGVPKTSNGGISTFFPEDWDTQEIVNAINEAYRNKQFVPGTRNTYVRDLPNGMEIQMYINGDGKIISAYPLY
;
A
#
# COMPACT_ATOMS: atom_id res chain seq x y z
N MET A 1 -11.87 36.64 27.09
CA MET A 1 -12.03 36.12 25.71
C MET A 1 -10.75 36.53 24.99
N SER A 2 -9.92 35.70 24.36
CA SER A 2 -10.04 34.33 23.86
C SER A 2 -8.62 33.73 23.80
N GLN A 3 -8.50 32.47 24.27
CA GLN A 3 -7.69 31.33 23.80
C GLN A 3 -6.36 31.63 23.05
N GLY A 4 -5.19 31.11 23.44
CA GLY A 4 -4.90 29.80 24.01
C GLY A 4 -4.20 28.96 22.93
N MET A 5 -2.87 28.91 22.98
CA MET A 5 -2.00 28.14 22.07
C MET A 5 -2.32 26.63 22.15
N THR A 6 -2.29 25.92 21.03
CA THR A 6 -2.16 24.45 21.02
C THR A 6 -1.04 24.04 20.09
N GLU A 7 0.03 23.54 20.69
CA GLU A 7 1.15 22.87 20.04
C GLU A 7 0.67 21.53 19.45
N LEU A 8 1.21 21.17 18.29
CA LEU A 8 1.02 19.87 17.65
C LEU A 8 1.69 18.77 18.49
N PRO A 9 1.05 17.61 18.73
CA PRO A 9 1.70 16.53 19.45
C PRO A 9 2.79 15.89 18.58
N GLN A 10 4.03 15.99 19.04
CA GLN A 10 5.12 15.12 18.57
C GLN A 10 4.85 13.71 19.08
N LEU A 11 4.68 12.75 18.17
CA LEU A 11 4.56 11.34 18.50
C LEU A 11 5.89 10.65 18.18
N PHE A 12 6.30 9.80 19.12
CA PHE A 12 7.47 8.91 19.15
C PHE A 12 8.75 9.47 19.78
N ASN A 13 8.98 9.08 21.05
CA ASN A 13 10.31 9.04 21.63
C ASN A 13 10.98 7.71 21.29
N LYS A 14 12.22 7.79 20.82
CA LYS A 14 13.10 6.65 20.54
C LYS A 14 13.38 5.88 21.84
N GLY A 15 12.63 4.82 22.12
CA GLY A 15 12.84 4.00 23.32
C GLY A 15 11.84 2.89 23.63
N ASP A 16 10.71 2.78 22.92
CA ASP A 16 9.70 1.77 23.24
C ASP A 16 10.14 0.36 22.76
N ASN A 17 10.79 -0.37 23.67
CA ASN A 17 11.19 -1.76 23.51
C ASN A 17 9.95 -2.68 23.57
N PHE A 18 9.56 -3.27 22.44
CA PHE A 18 8.58 -4.36 22.41
C PHE A 18 9.28 -5.71 22.57
N THR A 19 9.22 -6.28 23.77
CA THR A 19 9.57 -7.69 24.02
C THR A 19 8.36 -8.58 23.73
N ILE A 20 8.44 -9.46 22.74
CA ILE A 20 7.49 -10.57 22.55
C ILE A 20 8.23 -11.87 22.87
N ALA A 21 7.92 -12.45 24.02
CA ALA A 21 8.40 -13.77 24.41
C ALA A 21 7.27 -14.80 24.27
N GLY A 22 7.55 -15.91 23.59
CA GLY A 22 6.71 -17.12 23.63
C GLY A 22 6.09 -17.50 22.30
N GLY A 23 6.50 -18.67 21.78
CA GLY A 23 6.00 -19.25 20.55
C GLY A 23 4.55 -19.76 20.63
N GLY A 24 4.00 -20.02 19.44
CA GLY A 24 2.62 -20.46 19.22
C GLY A 24 1.83 -19.38 18.51
N GLY A 25 1.42 -19.66 17.27
CA GLY A 25 0.75 -18.70 16.39
C GLY A 25 -0.42 -17.99 17.07
N LEU A 26 -0.26 -16.68 17.26
CA LEU A 26 -1.32 -15.80 17.73
C LEU A 26 -1.60 -14.79 16.62
N LYS A 27 -2.51 -15.18 15.74
CA LYS A 27 -3.27 -14.27 14.87
C LYS A 27 -4.24 -13.50 15.76
N SER A 28 -3.85 -12.33 16.23
CA SER A 28 -4.77 -11.47 17.00
C SER A 28 -4.69 -10.05 16.46
N ASP A 29 -5.87 -9.47 16.18
CA ASP A 29 -6.01 -8.05 15.93
C ASP A 29 -5.25 -7.25 16.98
N THR A 30 -4.37 -6.35 16.53
CA THR A 30 -3.57 -5.55 17.47
C THR A 30 -4.43 -4.39 17.93
N LYS A 31 -4.75 -4.36 19.23
CA LYS A 31 -5.38 -3.18 19.86
C LYS A 31 -4.30 -2.11 19.99
N ILE A 32 -4.40 -1.06 19.20
CA ILE A 32 -3.58 0.13 19.33
C ILE A 32 -4.43 1.17 20.05
N THR A 33 -4.02 1.55 21.26
CA THR A 33 -4.65 2.64 21.99
C THR A 33 -4.00 3.94 21.55
N ILE A 34 -4.79 4.81 20.90
CA ILE A 34 -4.35 6.15 20.48
C ILE A 34 -5.24 7.14 21.24
N GLY A 35 -4.80 7.59 22.42
CA GLY A 35 -5.64 8.39 23.32
C GLY A 35 -6.77 7.58 23.98
N GLU A 36 -7.96 8.18 24.15
CA GLU A 36 -9.16 7.51 24.71
C GLU A 36 -9.86 6.57 23.72
N GLU A 37 -9.41 6.50 22.46
CA GLU A 37 -9.97 5.62 21.43
C GLU A 37 -9.12 4.36 21.24
N THR A 38 -9.75 3.19 21.35
CA THR A 38 -9.12 1.90 21.08
C THR A 38 -9.32 1.56 19.61
N LYS A 39 -8.31 1.73 18.76
CA LYS A 39 -8.36 1.32 17.35
C LYS A 39 -7.87 -0.12 17.24
N VAL A 40 -8.76 -1.02 16.87
CA VAL A 40 -8.39 -2.42 16.59
C VAL A 40 -7.84 -2.48 15.17
N LYS A 41 -6.52 -2.60 15.01
CA LYS A 41 -5.90 -2.84 13.70
C LYS A 41 -6.17 -4.30 13.34
N LYS A 42 -7.20 -4.53 12.51
CA LYS A 42 -7.56 -5.87 12.05
C LYS A 42 -6.46 -6.39 11.16
N PHE A 43 -5.87 -7.52 11.52
CA PHE A 43 -4.87 -8.15 10.66
C PHE A 43 -5.60 -8.91 9.56
N ILE A 44 -5.53 -8.40 8.33
CA ILE A 44 -6.07 -9.07 7.15
C ILE A 44 -4.91 -9.76 6.45
N ASP A 45 -4.91 -11.09 6.49
CA ASP A 45 -3.87 -11.95 5.92
C ASP A 45 -4.30 -12.65 4.62
N SER A 46 -5.52 -12.38 4.15
CA SER A 46 -6.06 -12.85 2.88
C SER A 46 -6.71 -11.70 2.12
N ILE A 47 -6.49 -11.66 0.80
CA ILE A 47 -7.18 -10.71 -0.08
C ILE A 47 -8.69 -10.90 -0.07
N ASP A 48 -9.19 -12.10 0.24
CA ASP A 48 -10.62 -12.43 0.24
C ASP A 48 -11.37 -11.72 1.38
N ASP A 49 -10.64 -11.31 2.43
CA ASP A 49 -11.18 -10.57 3.58
C ASP A 49 -11.20 -9.05 3.36
N LEU A 50 -10.65 -8.57 2.23
CA LEU A 50 -10.66 -7.15 1.87
C LEU A 50 -12.06 -6.71 1.46
N LYS A 51 -12.45 -5.55 1.97
CA LYS A 51 -13.72 -4.90 1.65
C LYS A 51 -13.52 -3.86 0.56
N ASP A 52 -14.61 -3.54 -0.12
CA ASP A 52 -14.67 -2.47 -1.11
C ASP A 52 -13.71 -2.68 -2.30
N THR A 53 -13.41 -3.93 -2.63
CA THR A 53 -12.60 -4.30 -3.80
C THR A 53 -13.39 -4.28 -5.12
N GLY A 54 -14.66 -3.89 -5.09
CA GLY A 54 -15.56 -3.89 -6.24
C GLY A 54 -15.13 -2.97 -7.39
N ASP A 55 -14.34 -1.93 -7.12
CA ASP A 55 -13.79 -1.03 -8.16
C ASP A 55 -12.56 -1.62 -8.87
N PHE A 56 -11.95 -2.66 -8.30
CA PHE A 56 -10.85 -3.40 -8.89
C PHE A 56 -11.37 -4.39 -9.93
N ARG A 57 -10.53 -4.74 -10.90
CA ARG A 57 -10.82 -5.77 -11.91
C ARG A 57 -10.63 -7.18 -11.31
N GLY A 58 -11.48 -7.50 -10.33
CA GLY A 58 -11.45 -8.72 -9.54
C GLY A 58 -10.16 -8.90 -8.75
N ASP A 59 -9.99 -10.10 -8.18
CA ASP A 59 -8.89 -10.43 -7.27
C ASP A 59 -7.52 -10.21 -7.90
N ARG A 60 -7.40 -10.41 -9.22
CA ARG A 60 -6.15 -10.21 -9.94
C ARG A 60 -5.58 -8.80 -9.78
N ALA A 61 -6.43 -7.77 -9.80
CA ALA A 61 -5.97 -6.39 -9.65
C ALA A 61 -5.58 -6.08 -8.19
N VAL A 62 -6.24 -6.72 -7.22
CA VAL A 62 -5.88 -6.64 -5.79
C VAL A 62 -4.55 -7.35 -5.54
N LYS A 63 -4.38 -8.57 -6.06
CA LYS A 63 -3.11 -9.31 -6.05
C LYS A 63 -1.98 -8.53 -6.70
N HIS A 64 -2.25 -7.80 -7.78
CA HIS A 64 -1.24 -6.96 -8.41
C HIS A 64 -0.66 -5.91 -7.46
N VAL A 65 -1.46 -5.38 -6.53
CA VAL A 65 -1.00 -4.41 -5.52
C VAL A 65 -0.24 -5.11 -4.40
N PHE A 66 -0.80 -6.17 -3.81
CA PHE A 66 -0.30 -6.76 -2.56
C PHE A 66 0.62 -7.98 -2.72
N GLU A 67 0.46 -8.74 -3.79
CA GLU A 67 1.16 -10.01 -4.01
C GLU A 67 2.20 -9.92 -5.12
N GLY A 68 2.00 -9.04 -6.10
CA GLY A 68 2.74 -9.09 -7.35
C GLY A 68 2.25 -10.22 -8.26
N GLU A 69 2.69 -10.20 -9.52
CA GLU A 69 2.17 -11.12 -10.53
C GLU A 69 3.23 -11.48 -11.58
N ILE A 70 3.23 -12.74 -12.03
CA ILE A 70 3.88 -13.14 -13.29
C ILE A 70 2.86 -13.02 -14.42
N ASN A 71 3.09 -12.08 -15.33
CA ASN A 71 2.18 -11.86 -16.45
C ASN A 71 2.27 -12.99 -17.49
N ALA A 72 1.38 -12.97 -18.49
CA ALA A 72 1.33 -13.98 -19.56
C ALA A 72 2.63 -14.09 -20.41
N ARG A 73 3.56 -13.13 -20.28
CA ARG A 73 4.88 -13.12 -20.93
C ARG A 73 5.99 -13.63 -20.00
N GLY A 74 5.66 -14.14 -18.82
CA GLY A 74 6.62 -14.62 -17.83
C GLY A 74 7.36 -13.50 -17.09
N GLN A 75 6.85 -12.26 -17.11
CA GLN A 75 7.52 -11.12 -16.48
C GLN A 75 6.85 -10.77 -15.14
N ALA A 76 7.67 -10.51 -14.13
CA ALA A 76 7.20 -9.96 -12.86
C ALA A 76 6.67 -8.52 -13.02
N VAL A 77 5.49 -8.25 -12.47
CA VAL A 77 4.81 -6.96 -12.47
C VAL A 77 4.08 -6.72 -11.13
N GLY A 78 3.70 -5.46 -10.87
CA GLY A 78 3.02 -5.08 -9.63
C GLY A 78 3.93 -5.10 -8.42
N TYR A 79 3.34 -5.51 -7.28
CA TYR A 79 3.93 -5.52 -5.95
C TYR A 79 4.28 -4.10 -5.46
N HIS A 80 3.31 -3.50 -4.76
CA HIS A 80 3.32 -2.10 -4.31
C HIS A 80 3.07 -1.98 -2.81
N SER A 81 3.07 -3.09 -2.07
CA SER A 81 2.97 -3.10 -0.61
C SER A 81 3.47 -4.44 -0.06
N GLU A 82 4.20 -4.39 1.05
CA GLU A 82 4.71 -5.57 1.75
C GLU A 82 3.78 -6.06 2.86
N VAL A 83 2.68 -5.34 3.12
CA VAL A 83 1.84 -5.55 4.31
C VAL A 83 1.00 -6.83 4.26
N MET A 84 0.90 -7.47 3.09
CA MET A 84 0.27 -8.78 2.93
C MET A 84 1.30 -9.89 3.22
N PRO A 85 1.09 -10.72 4.26
CA PRO A 85 2.02 -11.79 4.60
C PRO A 85 2.03 -12.88 3.53
N ASN A 86 3.16 -13.59 3.43
CA ASN A 86 3.32 -14.73 2.52
C ASN A 86 3.03 -14.42 1.03
N SER A 87 3.15 -13.16 0.62
CA SER A 87 3.05 -12.77 -0.78
C SER A 87 4.14 -13.46 -1.63
N PRO A 88 3.94 -13.68 -2.94
CA PRO A 88 4.98 -14.16 -3.84
C PRO A 88 6.00 -13.07 -4.20
N GLY A 89 5.60 -11.80 -4.15
CA GLY A 89 6.46 -10.64 -4.34
C GLY A 89 7.35 -10.34 -3.15
N ARG A 90 8.54 -9.77 -3.42
CA ARG A 90 9.50 -9.31 -2.40
C ARG A 90 10.33 -8.14 -2.95
N PRO A 91 10.69 -7.14 -2.13
CA PRO A 91 11.75 -6.22 -2.50
C PRO A 91 13.10 -6.94 -2.53
N ILE A 92 14.00 -6.49 -3.39
CA ILE A 92 15.39 -6.96 -3.42
C ILE A 92 16.17 -6.16 -2.38
N SER A 93 16.67 -6.84 -1.36
CA SER A 93 17.36 -6.21 -0.23
C SER A 93 18.55 -5.36 -0.65
N GLY A 94 18.62 -4.13 -0.14
CA GLY A 94 19.66 -3.16 -0.43
C GLY A 94 19.35 -2.25 -1.62
N THR A 95 18.18 -2.40 -2.25
CA THR A 95 17.71 -1.53 -3.35
C THR A 95 16.68 -0.50 -2.91
N GLU A 96 16.24 -0.56 -1.64
CA GLU A 96 15.22 0.31 -1.08
C GLU A 96 15.74 1.75 -0.97
N SER A 97 14.94 2.71 -1.46
CA SER A 97 15.17 4.12 -1.20
C SER A 97 14.72 4.50 0.20
N SER A 98 15.23 5.60 0.76
CA SER A 98 14.59 6.23 1.92
C SER A 98 13.15 6.63 1.59
N PRO A 99 12.19 6.45 2.51
CA PRO A 99 10.82 6.93 2.31
C PRO A 99 10.76 8.44 2.08
N ASN A 100 9.83 8.90 1.24
CA ASN A 100 9.52 10.32 1.07
C ASN A 100 8.68 10.85 2.25
N GLN A 101 8.24 12.10 2.19
CA GLN A 101 7.46 12.75 3.26
C GLN A 101 6.12 12.05 3.58
N TYR A 102 5.63 11.19 2.69
CA TYR A 102 4.37 10.44 2.86
C TYR A 102 4.60 8.98 3.26
N GLY A 103 5.86 8.54 3.44
CA GLY A 103 6.20 7.15 3.73
C GLY A 103 6.32 6.26 2.48
N VAL A 104 6.18 6.83 1.27
CA VAL A 104 6.35 6.09 0.01
C VAL A 104 7.83 5.84 -0.24
N TYR A 105 8.20 4.63 -0.60
CA TYR A 105 9.56 4.27 -1.02
C TYR A 105 9.54 3.51 -2.34
N ARG A 106 10.74 3.25 -2.88
CA ARG A 106 10.97 2.50 -4.10
C ARG A 106 11.95 1.39 -3.82
N ALA A 107 11.79 0.26 -4.48
CA ALA A 107 12.76 -0.82 -4.47
C ALA A 107 12.70 -1.57 -5.79
N GLU A 108 13.78 -2.26 -6.15
CA GLU A 108 13.69 -3.34 -7.12
C GLU A 108 12.93 -4.51 -6.50
N ILE A 109 12.18 -5.27 -7.32
CA ILE A 109 11.35 -6.36 -6.81
C ILE A 109 11.54 -7.64 -7.62
N GLU A 110 11.23 -8.77 -6.99
CA GLU A 110 11.01 -10.04 -7.66
C GLU A 110 9.63 -10.60 -7.28
N VAL A 111 9.07 -11.45 -8.14
CA VAL A 111 7.85 -12.22 -7.86
C VAL A 111 8.16 -13.68 -8.13
N ASN A 112 7.98 -14.56 -7.15
CA ASN A 112 8.33 -15.99 -7.26
C ASN A 112 9.78 -16.22 -7.75
N GLY A 113 10.73 -15.39 -7.30
CA GLY A 113 12.14 -15.46 -7.70
C GLY A 113 12.43 -14.97 -9.14
N VAL A 114 11.45 -14.37 -9.83
CA VAL A 114 11.64 -13.72 -11.12
C VAL A 114 11.79 -12.22 -10.90
N PRO A 115 12.97 -11.62 -11.16
CA PRO A 115 13.15 -10.18 -11.06
C PRO A 115 12.27 -9.42 -12.05
N LYS A 116 11.71 -8.30 -11.59
CA LYS A 116 11.05 -7.34 -12.47
C LYS A 116 12.09 -6.70 -13.39
N THR A 117 11.74 -6.55 -14.66
CA THR A 117 12.59 -5.88 -15.67
C THR A 117 11.96 -4.61 -16.24
N SER A 118 10.65 -4.46 -16.07
CA SER A 118 9.93 -3.21 -16.42
C SER A 118 10.33 -2.09 -15.47
N ASN A 119 10.34 -0.84 -15.96
CA ASN A 119 10.72 0.35 -15.20
C ASN A 119 12.07 0.22 -14.47
N GLY A 120 13.03 -0.47 -15.08
CA GLY A 120 14.34 -0.73 -14.45
C GLY A 120 14.26 -1.67 -13.25
N GLY A 121 13.21 -2.48 -13.13
CA GLY A 121 12.99 -3.40 -12.01
C GLY A 121 12.28 -2.78 -10.81
N ILE A 122 12.00 -1.48 -10.86
CA ILE A 122 11.52 -0.71 -9.72
C ILE A 122 9.99 -0.75 -9.60
N SER A 123 9.52 -0.93 -8.36
CA SER A 123 8.15 -0.61 -7.93
C SER A 123 8.18 0.49 -6.86
N THR A 124 7.12 1.29 -6.79
CA THR A 124 6.84 2.22 -5.68
C THR A 124 5.89 1.57 -4.69
N PHE A 125 6.09 1.84 -3.41
CA PHE A 125 5.41 1.15 -2.32
C PHE A 125 4.58 2.10 -1.46
N PHE A 126 3.40 1.63 -1.07
CA PHE A 126 2.61 2.29 -0.02
C PHE A 126 3.36 2.28 1.30
N PRO A 127 3.05 3.21 2.22
CA PRO A 127 3.71 3.27 3.52
C PRO A 127 3.58 1.94 4.29
N GLU A 128 4.67 1.49 4.90
CA GLU A 128 4.73 0.20 5.61
C GLU A 128 3.83 0.16 6.86
N ASP A 129 3.50 1.33 7.42
CA ASP A 129 2.68 1.45 8.62
C ASP A 129 1.17 1.35 8.34
N TRP A 130 0.75 1.44 7.07
CA TRP A 130 -0.64 1.27 6.65
C TRP A 130 -1.07 -0.20 6.76
N ASP A 131 -2.36 -0.46 7.02
CA ASP A 131 -2.91 -1.80 6.80
C ASP A 131 -3.40 -2.01 5.36
N THR A 132 -3.64 -3.28 5.02
CA THR A 132 -4.13 -3.69 3.69
C THR A 132 -5.47 -3.02 3.35
N GLN A 133 -6.35 -2.80 4.33
CA GLN A 133 -7.64 -2.14 4.09
C GLN A 133 -7.50 -0.63 3.91
N GLU A 134 -6.61 0.02 4.65
CA GLU A 134 -6.25 1.44 4.47
C GLU A 134 -5.73 1.69 3.05
N ILE A 135 -4.88 0.81 2.51
CA ILE A 135 -4.41 0.90 1.12
C ILE A 135 -5.57 0.79 0.13
N VAL A 136 -6.47 -0.19 0.29
CA VAL A 136 -7.67 -0.33 -0.57
C VAL A 136 -8.55 0.92 -0.50
N ASN A 137 -8.78 1.43 0.69
CA ASN A 137 -9.61 2.62 0.92
C ASN A 137 -9.01 3.86 0.25
N ALA A 138 -7.69 4.04 0.36
CA ALA A 138 -6.96 5.14 -0.27
C ALA A 138 -7.02 5.04 -1.80
N ILE A 139 -6.81 3.85 -2.37
CA ILE A 139 -6.95 3.63 -3.81
C ILE A 139 -8.38 3.96 -4.27
N ASN A 140 -9.40 3.52 -3.52
CA ASN A 140 -10.80 3.82 -3.84
C ASN A 140 -11.10 5.33 -3.75
N GLU A 141 -10.51 6.03 -2.77
CA GLU A 141 -10.65 7.48 -2.66
C GLU A 141 -10.03 8.22 -3.84
N ALA A 142 -8.81 7.84 -4.23
CA ALA A 142 -8.16 8.34 -5.43
C ALA A 142 -9.00 8.03 -6.68
N TYR A 143 -9.54 6.81 -6.78
CA TYR A 143 -10.37 6.36 -7.90
C TYR A 143 -11.68 7.16 -8.04
N ARG A 144 -12.35 7.48 -6.93
CA ARG A 144 -13.57 8.32 -6.95
C ARG A 144 -13.29 9.73 -7.45
N ASN A 145 -12.12 10.27 -7.15
CA ASN A 145 -11.71 11.63 -7.48
C ASN A 145 -10.73 11.71 -8.67
N LYS A 146 -10.56 10.59 -9.39
CA LYS A 146 -9.53 10.40 -10.40
C LYS A 146 -9.55 11.46 -11.50
N GLN A 147 -8.37 11.85 -11.94
CA GLN A 147 -8.18 12.71 -13.10
C GLN A 147 -7.43 11.96 -14.19
N PHE A 148 -7.94 12.01 -15.42
CA PHE A 148 -7.27 11.41 -16.57
C PHE A 148 -5.98 12.14 -16.89
N VAL A 149 -4.90 11.40 -17.13
CA VAL A 149 -3.61 11.96 -17.56
C VAL A 149 -3.63 12.14 -19.08
N PRO A 150 -3.62 13.38 -19.61
CA PRO A 150 -3.69 13.63 -21.05
C PRO A 150 -2.53 12.97 -21.81
N GLY A 151 -2.81 12.44 -23.00
CA GLY A 151 -1.81 11.76 -23.82
C GLY A 151 -1.52 10.31 -23.42
N THR A 152 -2.16 9.79 -22.37
CA THR A 152 -2.09 8.37 -22.00
C THR A 152 -3.29 7.60 -22.53
N ARG A 153 -3.21 6.26 -22.55
CA ARG A 153 -4.35 5.42 -22.98
C ARG A 153 -5.41 5.33 -21.90
N ASN A 154 -4.99 5.15 -20.65
CA ASN A 154 -5.87 4.78 -19.55
C ASN A 154 -5.26 5.06 -18.16
N THR A 155 -4.37 6.03 -18.09
CA THR A 155 -3.73 6.45 -16.85
C THR A 155 -4.54 7.53 -16.19
N TYR A 156 -4.74 7.36 -14.89
CA TYR A 156 -5.42 8.32 -14.04
C TYR A 156 -4.58 8.57 -12.80
N VAL A 157 -4.69 9.75 -12.24
CA VAL A 157 -3.93 10.16 -11.07
C VAL A 157 -4.82 10.95 -10.13
N ARG A 158 -4.55 10.86 -8.82
CA ARG A 158 -5.16 11.74 -7.84
C ARG A 158 -4.41 11.80 -6.52
N ASP A 159 -4.40 13.00 -5.93
CA ASP A 159 -3.96 13.24 -4.56
C ASP A 159 -4.99 12.79 -3.52
N LEU A 160 -4.49 12.16 -2.47
CA LEU A 160 -5.20 11.98 -1.21
C LEU A 160 -5.21 13.29 -0.39
N PRO A 161 -6.04 13.39 0.66
CA PRO A 161 -6.09 14.57 1.53
C PRO A 161 -4.75 14.94 2.19
N ASN A 162 -3.87 13.96 2.39
CA ASN A 162 -2.52 14.17 2.93
C ASN A 162 -1.50 14.63 1.87
N GLY A 163 -1.89 14.76 0.59
CA GLY A 163 -1.02 15.16 -0.51
C GLY A 163 -0.27 14.01 -1.18
N MET A 164 -0.43 12.76 -0.73
CA MET A 164 0.15 11.60 -1.41
C MET A 164 -0.59 11.33 -2.72
N GLU A 165 0.15 11.24 -3.82
CA GLU A 165 -0.41 11.00 -5.15
C GLU A 165 -0.48 9.50 -5.45
N ILE A 166 -1.63 9.03 -5.95
CA ILE A 166 -1.83 7.66 -6.43
C ILE A 166 -2.08 7.68 -7.94
N GLN A 167 -1.26 6.94 -8.68
CA GLN A 167 -1.49 6.65 -10.09
C GLN A 167 -2.22 5.30 -10.24
N MET A 168 -3.17 5.26 -11.16
CA MET A 168 -3.98 4.09 -11.47
C MET A 168 -4.03 3.85 -12.99
N TYR A 169 -4.08 2.59 -13.37
CA TYR A 169 -4.50 2.16 -14.70
C TYR A 169 -5.92 1.60 -14.62
N ILE A 170 -6.80 2.06 -15.50
CA ILE A 170 -8.23 1.69 -15.49
C ILE A 170 -8.61 1.06 -16.84
N ASN A 171 -9.38 -0.02 -16.87
CA ASN A 171 -9.79 -0.65 -18.13
C ASN A 171 -11.02 0.05 -18.76
N GLY A 172 -11.46 -0.44 -19.93
CA GLY A 172 -12.63 0.11 -20.62
C GLY A 172 -13.96 -0.02 -19.85
N ASP A 173 -14.04 -0.95 -18.89
CA ASP A 173 -15.21 -1.13 -18.02
C ASP A 173 -15.17 -0.23 -16.78
N GLY A 174 -14.18 0.67 -16.70
CA GLY A 174 -13.97 1.53 -15.54
C GLY A 174 -13.33 0.83 -14.35
N LYS A 175 -12.81 -0.40 -14.47
CA LYS A 175 -12.20 -1.14 -13.36
C LYS A 175 -10.71 -0.87 -13.23
N ILE A 176 -10.23 -0.71 -11.99
CA ILE A 176 -8.81 -0.56 -11.67
C ILE A 176 -8.09 -1.87 -12.00
N ILE A 177 -7.03 -1.80 -12.81
CA ILE A 177 -6.21 -2.95 -13.17
C ILE A 177 -4.83 -2.94 -12.51
N SER A 178 -4.40 -1.78 -12.02
CA SER A 178 -3.18 -1.57 -11.23
C SER A 178 -3.26 -0.19 -10.60
N ALA A 179 -2.73 -0.04 -9.39
CA ALA A 179 -2.69 1.22 -8.65
C ALA A 179 -1.45 1.23 -7.73
N TYR A 180 -0.79 2.37 -7.62
CA TYR A 180 0.41 2.53 -6.80
C TYR A 180 0.66 4.00 -6.44
N PRO A 181 1.34 4.28 -5.32
CA PRO A 181 1.69 5.65 -4.95
C PRO A 181 2.85 6.15 -5.81
N LEU A 182 2.94 7.47 -5.99
CA LEU A 182 4.11 8.09 -6.61
C LEU A 182 5.12 8.54 -5.54
N TYR A 183 6.40 8.30 -5.84
CA TYR A 183 7.53 8.62 -4.96
C TYR A 183 8.05 10.05 -5.18
#